data_AF-A0A961MYS7-F1
#
_entry.id   AF-A0A961MYS7-F1
#
_cell.length_a   1.000
_cell.length_b   1.000
_cell.length_c   1.000
_cell.angle_alpha   90.00
_cell.angle_beta   90.00
_cell.angle_gamma   90.00
#
_symmetry.space_group_name_H-M   'P 1'
#
loop_
_entity.id
_entity.type
_entity.pdbx_description
1 polymer ?
#
loop_
_entity_poly.entity_id
_entity_poly.type
_entity_poly.pdbx_seq_one_letter_code
_entity_poly.pdbx_strand_id
1 'polypeptide(L)'
;MDFYSTVFSTIDLRSFSNIWFWIAVAVGWSNLTHFIIGVPFDMVLRARRRGGQALADLEALTLIQARRRVQIMHSSGVWLVAFWAGVLSALAVLGFGYGAELAQAMTLLLLPMTIAAAIGLRLANRLVADPLAGAALTRKLTLHRLGLQAIGLLAILITTMWGTWHNLSIPLMGR
;
A
#
# COMPACT_ATOMS: atom_id res chain seq x y z
N MET A 1 36.29 2.47 -4.11
CA MET A 1 35.27 1.63 -4.77
C MET A 1 34.01 1.76 -3.95
N ASP A 2 33.07 2.50 -4.51
CA ASP A 2 32.02 3.22 -3.79
C ASP A 2 30.91 2.26 -3.37
N PHE A 3 30.53 2.24 -2.08
CA PHE A 3 29.35 1.51 -1.61
C PHE A 3 28.10 1.85 -2.46
N TYR A 4 28.01 3.10 -2.91
CA TYR A 4 27.02 3.55 -3.87
C TYR A 4 27.07 2.79 -5.20
N SER A 5 28.26 2.60 -5.79
CA SER A 5 28.42 1.85 -7.05
C SER A 5 28.02 0.37 -6.92
N THR A 6 28.26 -0.25 -5.77
CA THR A 6 27.85 -1.64 -5.50
C THR A 6 26.35 -1.73 -5.23
N VAL A 7 25.76 -0.79 -4.48
CA VAL A 7 24.31 -0.75 -4.27
C VAL A 7 23.58 -0.51 -5.59
N PHE A 8 24.09 0.38 -6.45
CA PHE A 8 23.50 0.62 -7.78
C PHE A 8 23.78 -0.50 -8.80
N SER A 9 24.91 -1.21 -8.73
CA SER A 9 25.15 -2.38 -9.58
C SER A 9 24.34 -3.61 -9.16
N THR A 10 23.99 -3.71 -7.87
CA THR A 10 23.09 -4.76 -7.37
C THR A 10 21.63 -4.40 -7.57
N ILE A 11 21.30 -3.13 -7.86
CA ILE A 11 20.05 -2.75 -8.55
C ILE A 11 20.22 -3.13 -10.03
N ASP A 12 20.40 -4.42 -10.26
CA ASP A 12 20.37 -4.97 -11.61
C ASP A 12 18.94 -4.73 -12.15
N LEU A 13 18.82 -4.27 -13.38
CA LEU A 13 17.56 -3.85 -14.02
C LEU A 13 16.50 -4.97 -14.08
N ARG A 14 16.92 -6.19 -13.72
CA ARG A 14 16.11 -7.36 -13.36
C ARG A 14 15.39 -7.17 -12.03
N SER A 15 14.49 -6.20 -11.97
CA SER A 15 13.71 -5.85 -10.77
C SER A 15 13.01 -7.07 -10.13
N PHE A 16 12.54 -8.05 -10.91
CA PHE A 16 11.84 -9.21 -10.36
C PHE A 16 12.76 -10.26 -9.71
N SER A 17 14.01 -10.35 -10.17
CA SER A 17 15.03 -11.25 -9.61
C SER A 17 15.78 -10.64 -8.42
N ASN A 18 15.62 -9.34 -8.20
CA ASN A 18 16.35 -8.60 -7.19
C ASN A 18 15.66 -8.65 -5.82
N ILE A 19 16.42 -9.00 -4.78
CA ILE A 19 15.93 -9.01 -3.39
C ILE A 19 15.44 -7.63 -2.94
N TRP A 20 16.01 -6.55 -3.47
CA TRP A 20 15.63 -5.19 -3.11
C TRP A 20 14.16 -4.89 -3.41
N PHE A 21 13.65 -5.35 -4.57
CA PHE A 21 12.24 -5.18 -4.92
C PHE A 21 11.33 -5.89 -3.92
N TRP A 22 11.66 -7.14 -3.55
CA TRP A 22 10.90 -7.91 -2.58
C TRP A 22 10.95 -7.32 -1.17
N ILE A 23 12.08 -6.71 -0.79
CA ILE A 23 12.18 -5.93 0.46
C ILE A 23 11.25 -4.73 0.39
N ALA A 24 11.24 -3.97 -0.72
CA ALA A 24 10.35 -2.82 -0.89
C ALA A 24 8.87 -3.22 -0.82
N VAL A 25 8.50 -4.34 -1.47
CA VAL A 25 7.16 -4.94 -1.38
C VAL A 25 6.83 -5.29 0.08
N ALA A 26 7.69 -6.03 0.77
CA ALA A 26 7.46 -6.47 2.14
C ALA A 26 7.32 -5.29 3.11
N VAL A 27 8.22 -4.30 3.02
CA VAL A 27 8.19 -3.09 3.86
C VAL A 27 6.96 -2.25 3.55
N GLY A 28 6.64 -2.04 2.27
CA GLY A 28 5.47 -1.27 1.83
C GLY A 28 4.16 -1.87 2.37
N TRP A 29 3.98 -3.19 2.22
CA TRP A 29 2.80 -3.88 2.73
C TRP A 29 2.76 -3.98 4.25
N SER A 30 3.90 -4.17 4.91
CA SER A 30 3.99 -4.16 6.38
C SER A 30 3.52 -2.81 6.93
N ASN A 31 4.00 -1.71 6.35
CA ASN A 31 3.62 -0.36 6.76
C ASN A 31 2.11 -0.11 6.54
N LEU A 32 1.59 -0.46 5.36
CA LEU A 32 0.18 -0.26 5.00
C LEU A 32 -0.78 -1.06 5.90
N THR A 33 -0.38 -2.26 6.31
CA THR A 33 -1.21 -3.16 7.13
C THR A 33 -1.06 -2.92 8.64
N HIS A 34 0.03 -2.27 9.06
CA HIS A 34 0.24 -1.87 10.45
C HIS A 34 -0.53 -0.58 10.79
N PHE A 35 -0.52 0.43 9.91
CA PHE A 35 -1.17 1.72 10.14
C PHE A 35 -2.52 1.84 9.40
N ILE A 36 -3.57 1.30 10.00
CA ILE A 36 -4.92 1.33 9.46
C ILE A 36 -5.51 2.73 9.65
N ILE A 37 -5.76 3.46 8.56
CA ILE A 37 -6.23 4.85 8.60
C ILE A 37 -5.27 5.77 9.38
N GLY A 38 -4.04 5.34 9.66
CA GLY A 38 -3.07 6.11 10.45
C GLY A 38 -3.11 5.80 11.94
N VAL A 39 -3.84 4.74 12.33
CA VAL A 39 -3.85 4.19 13.68
C VAL A 39 -3.12 2.85 13.70
N PRO A 40 -2.17 2.65 14.63
CA PRO A 40 -1.48 1.37 14.82
C PRO A 40 -2.47 0.24 15.21
N PHE A 41 -2.36 -0.93 14.57
CA PHE A 41 -3.29 -2.04 14.83
C PHE A 41 -3.20 -2.61 16.26
N ASP A 42 -2.06 -2.46 16.94
CA ASP A 42 -1.93 -2.82 18.35
C ASP A 42 -2.88 -2.00 19.25
N MET A 43 -3.18 -0.74 18.91
CA MET A 43 -4.20 0.05 19.61
C MET A 43 -5.59 -0.56 19.46
N VAL A 44 -5.93 -1.07 18.27
CA VAL A 44 -7.21 -1.75 18.02
C VAL A 44 -7.33 -3.01 18.88
N LEU A 45 -6.26 -3.80 18.96
CA LEU A 45 -6.22 -5.00 19.78
C LEU A 45 -6.29 -4.70 21.28
N ARG A 46 -5.57 -3.65 21.74
CA ARG A 46 -5.62 -3.18 23.14
C ARG A 46 -7.01 -2.68 23.52
N ALA A 47 -7.62 -1.85 22.69
CA ALA A 47 -8.97 -1.35 22.90
C ALA A 47 -9.99 -2.49 23.02
N ARG A 48 -9.89 -3.51 22.15
CA ARG A 48 -10.77 -4.69 22.20
C ARG A 48 -10.59 -5.53 23.47
N ARG A 49 -9.37 -5.64 23.99
CA ARG A 49 -9.06 -6.48 25.17
C ARG A 49 -9.31 -5.76 26.49
N ARG A 50 -8.96 -4.48 26.59
CA ARG A 50 -8.95 -3.73 27.86
C ARG A 50 -10.11 -2.75 28.00
N GLY A 51 -10.69 -2.29 26.90
CA GLY A 51 -11.72 -1.24 26.93
C GLY A 51 -11.24 0.05 27.62
N GLY A 52 -12.19 0.79 28.20
CA GLY A 52 -11.93 1.99 29.01
C GLY A 52 -11.10 3.05 28.27
N GLN A 53 -10.04 3.54 28.91
CA GLN A 53 -9.15 4.56 28.35
C GLN A 53 -8.56 4.13 26.99
N ALA A 54 -8.17 2.87 26.83
CA ALA A 54 -7.58 2.39 25.58
C ALA A 54 -8.55 2.45 24.40
N LEU A 55 -9.85 2.33 24.66
CA LEU A 55 -10.89 2.49 23.65
C LEU A 55 -11.14 3.97 23.34
N ALA A 56 -11.20 4.83 24.35
CA ALA A 56 -11.35 6.27 24.17
C ALA A 56 -10.18 6.87 23.35
N ASP A 57 -8.95 6.46 23.65
CA ASP A 57 -7.75 6.88 22.90
C ASP A 57 -7.80 6.42 21.44
N LEU A 58 -8.27 5.19 21.20
CA LEU A 58 -8.46 4.65 19.85
C LEU A 58 -9.49 5.46 19.06
N GLU A 59 -10.65 5.74 19.66
CA GLU A 59 -11.73 6.51 19.04
C GLU A 59 -11.26 7.92 18.67
N ALA A 60 -10.64 8.61 19.63
CA ALA A 60 -10.11 9.95 19.42
C ALA A 60 -9.08 9.99 18.30
N LEU A 61 -8.08 9.08 18.33
CA LEU A 61 -7.03 9.05 17.32
C LEU A 61 -7.58 8.68 15.94
N THR A 62 -8.52 7.74 15.87
CA THR A 62 -9.15 7.34 14.61
C THR A 62 -9.89 8.51 13.97
N LEU A 63 -10.67 9.27 14.76
CA LEU A 63 -11.42 10.43 14.26
C LEU A 63 -10.50 11.60 13.88
N ILE A 64 -9.40 11.83 14.60
CA ILE A 64 -8.39 12.83 14.23
C ILE A 64 -7.78 12.48 12.87
N GLN A 65 -7.34 11.22 12.70
CA GLN A 65 -6.70 10.80 11.46
C GLN A 65 -7.69 10.75 10.29
N ALA A 66 -8.94 10.35 10.53
CA ALA A 66 -9.99 10.37 9.51
C ALA A 66 -10.26 11.81 9.04
N ARG A 67 -10.49 12.75 9.97
CA ARG A 67 -10.70 14.17 9.64
C ARG A 67 -9.54 14.76 8.86
N ARG A 68 -8.31 14.53 9.29
CA ARG A 68 -7.09 15.00 8.59
C ARG A 68 -7.03 14.49 7.15
N ARG A 69 -7.29 13.19 6.93
CA ARG A 69 -7.28 12.60 5.58
C ARG A 69 -8.37 13.20 4.69
N VAL A 70 -9.59 13.35 5.21
CA VAL A 70 -10.71 13.95 4.46
C VAL A 70 -10.42 15.41 4.12
N GLN A 71 -9.88 16.18 5.05
CA GLN A 71 -9.53 17.59 4.83
C GLN A 71 -8.46 17.77 3.74
N ILE A 72 -7.42 16.91 3.71
CA ILE A 72 -6.42 16.92 2.63
C ILE A 72 -7.08 16.63 1.29
N MET A 73 -8.01 15.66 1.25
CA MET A 73 -8.71 15.31 0.03
C MET A 73 -9.74 16.37 -0.42
N HIS A 74 -10.32 17.13 0.50
CA HIS A 74 -11.22 18.21 0.18
C HIS A 74 -10.48 19.43 -0.40
N SER A 75 -9.28 19.72 0.11
CA SER A 75 -8.47 20.87 -0.33
C SER A 75 -7.68 20.60 -1.62
N SER A 76 -7.05 19.42 -1.70
CA SER A 76 -6.10 19.11 -2.79
C SER A 76 -6.40 17.80 -3.50
N GLY A 77 -7.53 17.15 -3.22
CA GLY A 77 -7.80 15.79 -3.68
C GLY A 77 -7.86 15.63 -5.20
N VAL A 78 -8.46 16.59 -5.91
CA VAL A 78 -8.57 16.52 -7.38
C VAL A 78 -7.18 16.55 -8.01
N TRP A 79 -6.34 17.51 -7.62
CA TRP A 79 -4.96 17.63 -8.13
C TRP A 79 -4.08 16.45 -7.72
N LEU A 80 -4.20 16.00 -6.46
CA LEU A 80 -3.45 14.85 -5.96
C LEU A 80 -3.80 13.57 -6.72
N VAL A 81 -5.10 13.32 -6.93
CA VAL A 81 -5.57 12.13 -7.67
C VAL A 81 -5.20 12.22 -9.14
N ALA A 82 -5.36 13.38 -9.78
CA ALA A 82 -5.00 13.57 -11.18
C ALA A 82 -3.50 13.35 -11.41
N PHE A 83 -2.65 13.96 -10.58
CA PHE A 83 -1.20 13.78 -10.65
C PHE A 83 -0.80 12.32 -10.42
N TRP A 84 -1.33 11.69 -9.35
CA TRP A 84 -1.00 10.31 -9.02
C TRP A 84 -1.50 9.30 -10.07
N ALA A 85 -2.70 9.53 -10.61
CA ALA A 85 -3.21 8.75 -11.73
C ALA A 85 -2.31 8.90 -12.96
N GLY A 86 -1.85 10.11 -13.28
CA GLY A 86 -0.89 10.37 -14.35
C GLY A 86 0.43 9.61 -14.16
N VAL A 87 0.98 9.61 -12.94
CA VAL A 87 2.19 8.83 -12.60
C VAL A 87 1.96 7.33 -12.79
N LEU A 88 0.86 6.78 -12.26
CA LEU A 88 0.52 5.37 -12.42
C LEU A 88 0.30 4.99 -13.89
N SER A 89 -0.37 5.84 -14.66
CA SER A 89 -0.58 5.63 -16.10
C SER A 89 0.74 5.65 -16.87
N ALA A 90 1.63 6.60 -16.58
CA ALA A 90 2.95 6.66 -17.20
C ALA A 90 3.77 5.40 -16.89
N LEU A 91 3.79 4.95 -15.62
CA LEU A 91 4.45 3.70 -15.22
C LEU A 91 3.84 2.48 -15.92
N ALA A 92 2.51 2.41 -16.04
CA ALA A 92 1.85 1.31 -16.71
C ALA A 92 2.17 1.28 -18.21
N VAL A 93 2.17 2.43 -18.88
CA VAL A 93 2.52 2.53 -20.31
C VAL A 93 3.98 2.18 -20.54
N LEU A 94 4.90 2.73 -19.75
CA LEU A 94 6.33 2.40 -19.85
C LEU A 94 6.59 0.92 -19.55
N GLY A 95 5.92 0.38 -18.53
CA GLY A 95 6.09 -1.00 -18.12
C GLY A 95 5.54 -2.00 -19.13
N PHE A 96 4.24 -1.92 -19.42
CA PHE A 96 3.54 -2.93 -20.23
C PHE A 96 3.51 -2.59 -21.72
N GLY A 97 3.60 -1.31 -22.09
CA GLY A 97 3.66 -0.86 -23.48
C GLY A 97 5.06 -0.91 -24.08
N TYR A 98 6.07 -0.44 -23.34
CA TYR A 98 7.46 -0.40 -23.80
C TYR A 98 8.36 -1.50 -23.23
N GLY A 99 7.84 -2.34 -22.32
CA GLY A 99 8.59 -3.47 -21.75
C GLY A 99 9.62 -3.08 -20.69
N ALA A 100 9.53 -1.87 -20.10
CA ALA A 100 10.47 -1.45 -19.07
C ALA A 100 10.21 -2.20 -17.75
N GLU A 101 11.09 -3.14 -17.40
CA GLU A 101 10.91 -4.03 -16.24
C GLU A 101 10.71 -3.28 -14.92
N LEU A 102 11.53 -2.24 -14.67
CA LEU A 102 11.39 -1.40 -13.47
C LEU A 102 10.00 -0.75 -13.39
N ALA A 103 9.47 -0.27 -14.52
CA ALA A 103 8.16 0.36 -14.56
C ALA A 103 7.03 -0.66 -14.36
N GLN A 104 7.18 -1.91 -14.83
CA GLN A 104 6.25 -3.00 -14.52
C GLN A 104 6.24 -3.29 -13.01
N ALA A 105 7.44 -3.46 -12.43
CA ALA A 105 7.60 -3.74 -11.01
C ALA A 105 7.01 -2.63 -10.13
N MET A 106 7.30 -1.36 -10.47
CA MET A 106 6.72 -0.21 -9.78
C MET A 106 5.19 -0.14 -9.93
N THR A 107 4.65 -0.44 -11.11
CA THR A 107 3.19 -0.47 -11.33
C THR A 107 2.53 -1.55 -10.47
N LEU A 108 3.09 -2.76 -10.46
CA LEU A 108 2.60 -3.89 -9.68
C LEU A 108 2.68 -3.65 -8.16
N LEU A 109 3.65 -2.86 -7.70
CA LEU A 109 3.74 -2.42 -6.32
C LEU A 109 2.74 -1.30 -5.98
N LEU A 110 2.74 -0.22 -6.76
CA LEU A 110 2.03 1.02 -6.42
C LEU A 110 0.52 0.94 -6.69
N LEU A 111 0.10 0.19 -7.72
CA LEU A 111 -1.32 0.05 -8.06
C LEU A 111 -2.16 -0.54 -6.91
N PRO A 112 -1.82 -1.70 -6.33
CA PRO A 112 -2.61 -2.26 -5.23
C PRO A 112 -2.51 -1.43 -3.95
N MET A 113 -1.37 -0.77 -3.70
CA MET A 113 -1.24 0.20 -2.60
C MET A 113 -2.18 1.41 -2.79
N THR A 114 -2.38 1.86 -4.02
CA THR A 114 -3.31 2.94 -4.36
C THR A 114 -4.76 2.51 -4.13
N ILE A 115 -5.12 1.29 -4.52
CA ILE A 115 -6.44 0.70 -4.24
C ILE A 115 -6.69 0.64 -2.73
N ALA A 116 -5.71 0.13 -1.97
CA ALA A 116 -5.76 0.09 -0.51
C ALA A 116 -5.95 1.49 0.11
N ALA A 117 -5.22 2.50 -0.39
CA ALA A 117 -5.34 3.88 0.07
C ALA A 117 -6.74 4.46 -0.22
N ALA A 118 -7.31 4.18 -1.40
CA ALA A 118 -8.66 4.60 -1.78
C ALA A 118 -9.73 3.96 -0.89
N ILE A 119 -9.60 2.67 -0.56
CA ILE A 119 -10.50 1.99 0.38
C ILE A 119 -10.38 2.61 1.79
N GLY A 120 -9.15 2.93 2.22
CA GLY A 120 -8.89 3.63 3.48
C GLY A 120 -9.54 5.01 3.53
N LEU A 121 -9.48 5.76 2.44
CA LEU A 121 -10.14 7.07 2.32
C LEU A 121 -11.66 6.95 2.36
N ARG A 122 -12.25 5.95 1.70
CA ARG A 122 -13.70 5.69 1.78
C ARG A 122 -14.13 5.39 3.23
N LEU A 123 -13.33 4.62 3.97
CA LEU A 123 -13.61 4.36 5.38
C LEU A 123 -13.43 5.62 6.24
N ALA A 124 -12.40 6.44 5.99
CA ALA A 124 -12.24 7.73 6.67
C ALA A 124 -13.44 8.67 6.45
N ASN A 125 -13.91 8.81 5.20
CA ASN A 125 -15.12 9.60 4.88
C ASN A 125 -16.35 9.08 5.64
N ARG A 126 -16.55 7.75 5.67
CA ARG A 126 -17.65 7.15 6.42
C ARG A 126 -17.54 7.42 7.93
N LEU A 127 -16.35 7.33 8.50
CA LEU A 127 -16.14 7.60 9.94
C LEU A 127 -16.33 9.07 10.31
N VAL A 128 -16.10 10.00 9.37
CA VAL A 128 -16.40 11.43 9.58
C VAL A 128 -17.89 11.71 9.48
N ALA A 129 -18.60 11.07 8.54
CA ALA A 129 -20.03 11.25 8.35
C ALA A 129 -20.89 10.54 9.42
N ASP A 130 -20.49 9.33 9.80
CA ASP A 130 -21.15 8.46 10.78
C ASP A 130 -20.10 7.87 11.73
N PRO A 131 -19.74 8.60 12.80
CA PRO A 131 -18.75 8.17 13.78
C PRO A 131 -19.15 6.87 14.48
N LEU A 132 -18.37 5.82 14.25
CA LEU A 132 -18.51 4.54 14.95
C LEU A 132 -17.77 4.60 16.29
N ALA A 133 -18.36 3.99 17.32
CA ALA A 133 -17.77 3.86 18.65
C ALA A 133 -17.73 2.39 19.12
N GLY A 134 -16.93 2.13 20.15
CA GLY A 134 -16.87 0.87 20.87
C GLY A 134 -16.55 -0.35 20.02
N ALA A 135 -17.35 -1.40 20.22
CA ALA A 135 -17.20 -2.67 19.52
C ALA A 135 -17.42 -2.52 18.00
N ALA A 136 -18.27 -1.59 17.57
CA ALA A 136 -18.54 -1.37 16.16
C ALA A 136 -17.32 -0.81 15.42
N LEU A 137 -16.63 0.16 16.04
CA LEU A 137 -15.39 0.74 15.52
C LEU A 137 -14.28 -0.31 15.41
N THR A 138 -14.00 -1.02 16.51
CA THR A 138 -12.94 -2.04 16.55
C THR A 138 -13.19 -3.17 15.54
N ARG A 139 -14.45 -3.61 15.39
CA ARG A 139 -14.84 -4.60 14.36
C ARG A 139 -14.62 -4.06 12.95
N LYS A 140 -15.02 -2.81 12.68
CA LYS A 140 -14.86 -2.19 11.35
C LYS A 140 -13.39 -2.06 10.95
N LEU A 141 -12.54 -1.60 11.87
CA LEU A 141 -11.09 -1.47 11.65
C LEU A 141 -10.43 -2.85 11.42
N THR A 142 -10.86 -3.87 12.16
CA THR A 142 -10.37 -5.24 11.99
C THR A 142 -10.73 -5.80 10.61
N LEU A 143 -11.99 -5.65 10.19
CA LEU A 143 -12.44 -6.08 8.85
C LEU A 143 -11.73 -5.32 7.73
N HIS A 144 -11.52 -4.01 7.91
CA HIS A 144 -10.77 -3.23 6.97
C HIS A 144 -9.33 -3.73 6.80
N ARG A 145 -8.64 -4.04 7.91
CA ARG A 145 -7.31 -4.64 7.88
C ARG A 145 -7.28 -5.98 7.14
N LEU A 146 -8.25 -6.85 7.41
CA LEU A 146 -8.35 -8.14 6.71
C LEU A 146 -8.50 -7.94 5.19
N GLY A 147 -9.30 -6.95 4.77
CA GLY A 147 -9.40 -6.55 3.37
C GLY A 147 -8.06 -6.08 2.79
N LEU A 148 -7.31 -5.25 3.52
CA LEU A 148 -5.97 -4.80 3.09
C LEU A 148 -4.97 -5.96 2.98
N GLN A 149 -5.01 -6.91 3.91
CA GLN A 149 -4.17 -8.11 3.86
C GLN A 149 -4.51 -9.00 2.66
N ALA A 150 -5.80 -9.17 2.34
CA ALA A 150 -6.22 -9.93 1.17
C ALA A 150 -5.72 -9.27 -0.13
N ILE A 151 -5.82 -7.95 -0.25
CA ILE A 151 -5.27 -7.20 -1.38
C ILE A 151 -3.75 -7.37 -1.45
N GLY A 152 -3.06 -7.28 -0.31
CA GLY A 152 -1.61 -7.47 -0.25
C GLY A 152 -1.17 -8.87 -0.67
N LEU A 153 -1.87 -9.90 -0.20
CA LEU A 153 -1.61 -11.28 -0.59
C LEU A 153 -1.82 -11.49 -2.08
N LEU A 154 -2.94 -10.98 -2.63
CA LEU A 154 -3.23 -11.05 -4.07
C LEU A 154 -2.20 -10.27 -4.89
N ALA A 155 -1.80 -9.09 -4.44
CA ALA A 155 -0.79 -8.28 -5.10
C ALA A 155 0.56 -9.00 -5.16
N ILE A 156 1.01 -9.58 -4.04
CA ILE A 156 2.25 -10.36 -3.97
C ILE A 156 2.15 -11.55 -4.91
N LEU A 157 1.04 -12.30 -4.88
CA LEU A 157 0.82 -13.45 -5.77
C LEU A 157 0.93 -13.06 -7.25
N ILE A 158 0.18 -12.03 -7.67
CA ILE A 158 0.19 -11.53 -9.05
C ILE A 158 1.60 -11.06 -9.43
N THR A 159 2.29 -10.36 -8.54
CA THR A 159 3.65 -9.87 -8.77
C THR A 159 4.64 -11.03 -8.93
N THR A 160 4.54 -12.07 -8.10
CA THR A 160 5.39 -13.26 -8.22
C THR A 160 5.12 -13.99 -9.53
N MET A 161 3.84 -14.21 -9.88
CA MET A 161 3.47 -14.89 -11.13
C MET A 161 3.92 -14.11 -12.36
N TRP A 162 3.78 -12.79 -12.35
CA TRP A 162 4.27 -11.94 -13.43
C TRP A 162 5.80 -11.98 -13.52
N GLY A 163 6.49 -11.83 -12.39
CA GLY A 163 7.95 -11.85 -12.35
C GLY A 163 8.54 -13.18 -12.82
N THR A 164 7.95 -14.32 -12.44
CA THR A 164 8.40 -15.63 -12.93
C THR A 164 8.13 -15.80 -14.42
N TRP A 165 6.95 -15.41 -14.91
CA TRP A 165 6.64 -15.47 -16.34
C TRP A 165 7.58 -14.57 -17.16
N HIS A 166 7.80 -13.33 -16.70
CA HIS A 166 8.72 -12.39 -17.34
C HIS A 166 10.14 -12.96 -17.42
N ASN A 167 10.66 -13.46 -16.30
CA ASN A 167 11.99 -14.08 -16.24
C ASN A 167 12.14 -15.32 -17.14
N LEU A 168 11.09 -16.12 -17.31
CA LEU A 168 11.09 -17.29 -18.20
C LEU A 168 10.88 -16.93 -19.68
N SER A 169 10.21 -15.81 -19.96
CA SER A 169 9.93 -15.34 -21.31
C SER A 169 11.10 -14.63 -21.97
N ILE A 170 12.06 -14.12 -21.17
CA ILE A 170 13.35 -13.65 -21.69
C ILE A 170 14.07 -14.89 -22.24
N PRO A 171 14.31 -15.00 -23.55
CA PRO A 171 14.96 -16.16 -24.11
C PRO A 171 16.32 -16.36 -23.44
N LEU A 172 16.63 -17.60 -23.05
CA LEU A 172 17.99 -18.07 -22.73
C LEU A 172 18.97 -17.95 -23.93
N MET A 173 18.62 -17.18 -24.97
CA MET A 173 19.37 -17.03 -26.20
C MET A 173 19.93 -15.63 -26.30
N GLY A 174 21.18 -15.46 -25.85
CA GLY A 174 21.95 -14.26 -26.16
C GLY A 174 23.18 -13.96 -25.31
N ARG A 175 24.16 -14.89 -25.29
CA ARG A 175 25.55 -14.79 -24.76
C ARG A 175 25.75 -15.04 -23.26
#